data_AF-A0A7V4SNK9-F1
#
_entry.id   AF-A0A7V4SNK9-F1
#
_cell.length_a   1.000
_cell.length_b   1.000
_cell.length_c   1.000
_cell.angle_alpha   90.00
_cell.angle_beta   90.00
_cell.angle_gamma   90.00
#
_symmetry.space_group_name_H-M   'P 1'
#
loop_
_entity.id
_entity.type
_entity.pdbx_description
1 polymer ?
#
loop_
_entity_poly.entity_id
_entity_poly.type
_entity_poly.pdbx_seq_one_letter_code
_entity_poly.pdbx_strand_id
1 'polypeptide(L)'
;MLYDASTWYLSIVPATVATGVGLAGGLRLEGVRSSIGGAIRTRSDLEAVRRAIELNMALALAYIGLWIASIAILLWAVKSGLTPIPGAAGHFLVLGLLTLPCGLWNKAVEKRFRAMPVEGGDPSLAATFARWLEEWKKRPLGLSDPDARPGA
;
A
#
# COMPACT_ATOMS: atom_id res chain seq x y z
N MET A 1 -12.94 19.61 25.70
CA MET A 1 -12.84 18.14 25.59
C MET A 1 -12.03 17.82 24.33
N LEU A 2 -10.88 17.17 24.46
CA LEU A 2 -9.96 16.89 23.34
C LEU A 2 -10.37 15.66 22.52
N TYR A 3 -11.31 14.86 23.01
CA TYR A 3 -11.84 13.67 22.36
C TYR A 3 -13.21 13.37 22.97
N ASP A 4 -14.25 13.27 22.15
CA ASP A 4 -15.56 12.79 22.60
C ASP A 4 -15.63 11.28 22.38
N ALA A 5 -15.90 10.53 23.44
CA ALA A 5 -16.08 9.09 23.37
C ALA A 5 -17.27 8.71 22.48
N SER A 6 -18.16 9.65 22.13
CA SER A 6 -19.26 9.40 21.20
C SER A 6 -18.81 9.32 19.73
N THR A 7 -17.70 9.96 19.34
CA THR A 7 -17.24 10.06 17.93
C THR A 7 -16.04 9.17 17.61
N TRP A 8 -15.63 8.28 18.52
CA TRP A 8 -14.44 7.44 18.38
C TRP A 8 -14.36 6.66 17.07
N TYR A 9 -15.53 6.24 16.55
CA TYR A 9 -15.65 5.46 15.32
C TYR A 9 -15.16 6.25 14.09
N LEU A 10 -15.17 7.59 14.12
CA LEU A 10 -14.67 8.44 13.04
C LEU A 10 -13.16 8.30 12.80
N SER A 11 -12.41 7.84 13.80
CA SER A 11 -10.97 7.56 13.65
C SER A 11 -10.64 6.07 13.71
N ILE A 12 -11.25 5.29 14.60
CA ILE A 12 -10.84 3.89 14.80
C ILE A 12 -11.22 2.98 13.64
N VAL A 13 -12.42 3.14 13.08
CA VAL A 13 -12.87 2.33 11.94
C VAL A 13 -11.98 2.57 10.72
N PRO A 14 -11.78 3.81 10.24
CA PRO A 14 -10.88 4.05 9.12
C PRO A 14 -9.43 3.68 9.45
N ALA A 15 -8.93 3.90 10.67
CA ALA A 15 -7.59 3.46 11.06
C ALA A 15 -7.43 1.94 10.94
N THR A 16 -8.41 1.17 11.42
CA THR A 16 -8.37 -0.30 11.39
C THR A 16 -8.40 -0.82 9.96
N VAL A 17 -9.27 -0.25 9.11
CA VAL A 17 -9.33 -0.61 7.68
C VAL A 17 -8.03 -0.23 6.98
N ALA A 18 -7.51 0.98 7.21
CA ALA A 18 -6.27 1.46 6.63
C ALA A 18 -5.08 0.57 7.01
N THR A 19 -4.98 0.21 8.29
CA THR A 19 -3.97 -0.72 8.79
C THR A 19 -4.15 -2.12 8.21
N GLY A 20 -5.37 -2.65 8.12
CA GLY A 20 -5.64 -3.96 7.50
C GLY A 20 -5.22 -4.01 6.03
N VAL A 21 -5.58 -2.99 5.25
CA VAL A 21 -5.16 -2.83 3.84
C VAL A 21 -3.64 -2.76 3.74
N GLY A 22 -3.00 -1.95 4.59
CA GLY A 22 -1.55 -1.83 4.63
C GLY A 22 -0.87 -3.17 4.95
N LEU A 23 -1.32 -3.85 5.99
CA LEU A 23 -0.78 -5.14 6.41
C LEU A 23 -0.92 -6.21 5.34
N ALA A 24 -2.10 -6.29 4.69
CA ALA A 24 -2.33 -7.25 3.61
C ALA A 24 -1.34 -7.06 2.45
N GLY A 25 -1.03 -5.81 2.08
CA GLY A 25 -0.03 -5.49 1.05
C GLY A 25 1.36 -5.98 1.43
N GLY A 26 1.85 -5.62 2.61
CA GLY A 26 3.16 -6.05 3.10
C GLY A 26 3.26 -7.57 3.25
N LEU A 27 2.23 -8.22 3.80
CA LEU A 27 2.20 -9.68 3.95
C LEU A 27 2.23 -10.38 2.59
N ARG A 28 1.55 -9.84 1.57
CA ARG A 28 1.60 -10.42 0.23
C ARG A 28 2.98 -10.30 -0.40
N LEU A 29 3.63 -9.13 -0.29
CA LEU A 29 4.99 -8.93 -0.79
C LEU A 29 5.98 -9.89 -0.13
N GLU A 30 5.96 -9.99 1.20
CA GLU A 30 6.84 -10.89 1.93
C GLU A 30 6.53 -12.36 1.62
N GLY A 31 5.24 -12.72 1.47
CA GLY A 31 4.82 -14.05 1.07
C GLY A 31 5.33 -14.46 -0.30
N VAL A 32 5.24 -13.57 -1.31
CA VAL A 32 5.82 -13.83 -2.64
C VAL A 32 7.33 -13.94 -2.56
N ARG A 33 8.01 -13.00 -1.89
CA ARG A 33 9.46 -13.03 -1.69
C ARG A 33 9.93 -14.32 -1.03
N SER A 34 9.24 -14.77 0.01
CA SER A 34 9.55 -16.03 0.69
C SER A 34 9.30 -17.24 -0.21
N SER A 35 8.21 -17.26 -0.98
CA SER A 35 7.87 -18.38 -1.86
C SER A 35 8.87 -18.61 -2.99
N ILE A 36 9.53 -17.56 -3.49
CA ILE A 36 10.57 -17.65 -4.54
C ILE A 36 11.99 -17.80 -3.95
N GLY A 37 12.11 -17.99 -2.63
CA GLY A 37 13.41 -18.09 -1.95
C GLY A 37 14.23 -16.80 -2.00
N GLY A 38 13.55 -15.65 -2.09
CA GLY A 38 14.17 -14.32 -2.05
C GLY A 38 14.86 -13.85 -3.32
N ALA A 39 14.82 -14.62 -4.42
CA ALA A 39 15.46 -14.26 -5.69
C ALA A 39 14.59 -14.65 -6.88
N ILE A 40 14.65 -13.87 -7.97
CA ILE A 40 13.92 -14.15 -9.21
C ILE A 40 14.81 -15.02 -10.10
N ARG A 41 14.38 -16.26 -10.39
CA ARG A 41 15.16 -17.22 -11.19
C ARG A 41 14.46 -17.58 -12.50
N THR A 42 13.13 -17.53 -12.50
CA THR A 42 12.30 -17.97 -13.62
C THR A 42 11.30 -16.90 -14.03
N ARG A 43 10.66 -17.08 -15.21
CA ARG A 43 9.54 -16.25 -15.65
C ARG A 43 8.33 -16.37 -14.71
N SER A 44 8.09 -17.55 -14.15
CA SER A 44 7.02 -17.77 -13.18
C SER A 44 7.22 -16.94 -11.90
N ASP A 45 8.47 -16.85 -11.41
CA ASP A 45 8.79 -15.99 -10.25
C ASP A 45 8.51 -14.53 -10.57
N LEU A 46 8.89 -14.11 -11.78
CA LEU A 46 8.70 -12.74 -12.26
C LEU A 46 7.20 -12.40 -12.35
N GLU A 47 6.35 -13.28 -12.87
CA GLU A 47 4.89 -13.09 -12.85
C GLU A 47 4.30 -13.01 -11.44
N ALA A 48 4.79 -13.85 -10.51
CA ALA A 48 4.36 -13.79 -9.12
C ALA A 48 4.71 -12.43 -8.50
N VAL A 49 5.91 -11.91 -8.79
CA VAL A 49 6.37 -10.58 -8.39
C VAL A 49 5.48 -9.48 -8.97
N ARG A 50 5.16 -9.56 -10.27
CA ARG A 50 4.26 -8.61 -10.94
C ARG A 50 2.91 -8.51 -10.24
N ARG A 51 2.25 -9.65 -10.03
CA ARG A 51 0.93 -9.72 -9.36
C ARG A 51 0.99 -9.14 -7.94
N ALA A 52 2.11 -9.38 -7.24
CA ALA A 52 2.34 -8.81 -5.91
C ALA A 52 2.44 -7.28 -5.97
N ILE A 53 3.20 -6.73 -6.92
CA ILE A 53 3.35 -5.29 -7.12
C ILE A 53 2.00 -4.66 -7.49
N GLU A 54 1.29 -5.22 -8.46
CA GLU A 54 -0.02 -4.72 -8.92
C GLU A 54 -1.04 -4.69 -7.78
N LEU A 55 -1.13 -5.76 -6.97
CA LEU A 55 -1.99 -5.78 -5.80
C LEU A 55 -1.58 -4.71 -4.79
N ASN A 56 -0.28 -4.60 -4.50
CA ASN A 56 0.20 -3.61 -3.54
C ASN A 56 -0.07 -2.17 -4.01
N MET A 57 0.02 -1.90 -5.32
CA MET A 57 -0.37 -0.62 -5.91
C MET A 57 -1.87 -0.35 -5.76
N ALA A 58 -2.72 -1.34 -6.01
CA ALA A 58 -4.16 -1.23 -5.82
C ALA A 58 -4.53 -0.96 -4.34
N LEU A 59 -3.88 -1.66 -3.40
CA LEU A 59 -4.06 -1.45 -1.97
C LEU A 59 -3.57 -0.06 -1.53
N ALA A 60 -2.47 0.44 -2.09
CA ALA A 60 -2.00 1.79 -1.83
C ALA A 60 -3.00 2.85 -2.31
N LEU A 61 -3.64 2.64 -3.46
CA LEU A 61 -4.70 3.53 -3.95
C LEU A 61 -5.93 3.50 -3.05
N ALA A 62 -6.36 2.31 -2.61
CA ALA A 62 -7.45 2.16 -1.65
C ALA A 62 -7.15 2.87 -0.31
N TYR A 63 -5.92 2.74 0.18
CA TYR A 63 -5.43 3.41 1.38
C TYR A 63 -5.48 4.94 1.24
N ILE A 64 -5.00 5.50 0.13
CA ILE A 64 -5.07 6.94 -0.15
C ILE A 64 -6.54 7.41 -0.21
N GLY A 65 -7.40 6.68 -0.90
CA GLY A 65 -8.84 6.98 -0.97
C GLY A 65 -9.49 7.02 0.40
N LEU A 66 -9.14 6.07 1.28
CA LEU A 66 -9.64 6.02 2.66
C LEU A 66 -9.18 7.23 3.49
N TRP A 67 -7.93 7.68 3.32
CA TRP A 67 -7.43 8.90 3.96
C TRP A 67 -8.17 10.14 3.51
N ILE A 68 -8.37 10.30 2.20
CA ILE A 68 -9.14 11.43 1.63
C ILE A 68 -10.56 11.43 2.18
N ALA A 69 -11.23 10.27 2.19
CA ALA A 69 -12.57 10.13 2.74
C ALA A 69 -12.61 10.48 4.24
N SER A 70 -11.64 10.01 5.03
CA SER A 70 -11.55 10.30 6.46
C SER A 70 -11.36 11.80 6.73
N ILE A 71 -10.49 12.46 5.96
CA ILE A 71 -10.29 13.92 6.02
C ILE A 71 -11.60 14.64 5.69
N ALA A 72 -12.27 14.26 4.60
CA ALA A 72 -13.52 14.88 4.19
C ALA A 72 -14.63 14.73 5.25
N ILE A 73 -14.78 13.54 5.84
CA ILE A 73 -15.74 13.26 6.91
C ILE A 73 -15.45 14.10 8.15
N LEU A 74 -14.18 14.20 8.58
CA LEU A 74 -13.80 15.00 9.74
C LEU A 74 -14.02 16.51 9.50
N LEU A 75 -13.69 17.03 8.31
CA LEU A 75 -13.98 18.41 7.95
C LEU A 75 -15.49 18.70 7.93
N TRP A 76 -16.28 17.77 7.41
CA TRP A 76 -17.74 17.86 7.43
C TRP A 76 -18.29 17.82 8.87
N ALA A 77 -17.77 16.96 9.73
CA ALA A 77 -18.17 16.87 11.14
C ALA A 77 -17.88 18.16 11.90
N VAL A 78 -16.73 18.80 11.64
CA VAL A 78 -16.39 20.12 12.19
C VAL A 78 -17.35 21.19 11.71
N LYS A 79 -17.60 21.25 10.39
CA LYS A 79 -18.53 22.25 9.81
C LYS A 79 -19.95 22.10 10.35
N SER A 80 -20.39 20.87 10.61
CA SER A 80 -21.73 20.55 11.11
C SER A 80 -21.88 20.72 12.62
N GLY A 81 -20.81 21.12 13.33
CA GLY A 81 -20.82 21.28 14.79
C GLY A 81 -20.81 19.95 15.58
N LEU A 82 -20.65 18.81 14.89
CA LEU A 82 -20.60 17.48 15.54
C LEU A 82 -19.29 17.28 16.30
N THR A 83 -18.21 17.92 15.87
CA THR A 83 -16.91 17.80 16.52
C THR A 83 -16.19 19.15 16.52
N PRO A 84 -15.69 19.64 17.67
CA PRO A 84 -14.91 20.87 17.70
C PRO A 84 -13.52 20.64 17.06
N ILE A 85 -12.87 21.71 16.58
CA ILE A 85 -11.55 21.62 15.94
C ILE A 85 -10.52 20.81 16.75
N PRO A 86 -10.38 21.00 18.09
CA PRO A 86 -9.46 20.19 18.89
C PRO A 86 -9.81 18.70 18.89
N GLY A 87 -11.10 18.33 18.81
CA GLY A 87 -11.53 16.95 18.70
C GLY A 87 -11.14 16.33 17.35
N ALA A 88 -11.30 17.07 16.25
CA ALA A 88 -10.85 16.63 14.94
C ALA A 88 -9.33 16.43 14.88
N ALA A 89 -8.55 17.32 15.52
CA ALA A 89 -7.11 17.13 15.67
C ALA A 89 -6.77 15.85 16.46
N GLY A 90 -7.53 15.55 17.52
CA GLY A 90 -7.44 14.28 18.26
C GLY A 90 -7.68 13.06 17.37
N HIS A 91 -8.71 13.09 16.51
CA HIS A 91 -8.98 12.01 15.56
C HIS A 91 -7.84 11.81 14.55
N PHE A 92 -7.27 12.89 14.01
CA PHE A 92 -6.10 12.79 13.14
C PHE A 92 -4.87 12.22 13.84
N LEU A 93 -4.66 12.59 15.11
CA LEU A 93 -3.58 12.04 15.91
C LEU A 93 -3.74 10.53 16.11
N VAL A 94 -4.95 10.07 16.47
CA VAL A 94 -5.26 8.64 16.62
C VAL A 94 -5.07 7.89 15.30
N LEU A 95 -5.59 8.43 14.19
CA LEU A 95 -5.39 7.86 12.86
C LEU A 95 -3.90 7.73 12.53
N GLY A 96 -3.12 8.78 12.76
CA GLY A 96 -1.67 8.78 12.54
C GLY A 96 -0.95 7.76 13.41
N LEU A 97 -1.23 7.72 14.71
CA LEU A 97 -0.60 6.80 15.65
C LEU A 97 -0.86 5.33 15.30
N LEU A 98 -2.08 5.00 14.85
CA LEU A 98 -2.45 3.62 14.50
C LEU A 98 -1.89 3.18 13.15
N THR A 99 -1.78 4.08 12.18
CA THR A 99 -1.36 3.74 10.81
C THR A 99 0.13 3.90 10.57
N LEU A 100 0.82 4.77 11.31
CA LEU A 100 2.24 5.06 11.10
C LEU A 100 3.15 3.85 11.32
N PRO A 101 3.00 3.02 12.38
CA PRO A 101 3.79 1.79 12.53
C PRO A 101 3.61 0.85 11.33
N CYS A 102 2.38 0.69 10.84
CA CYS A 102 2.08 -0.10 9.64
C CYS A 102 2.77 0.47 8.40
N GLY A 103 2.76 1.78 8.23
CA GLY A 103 3.44 2.47 7.12
C GLY A 103 4.96 2.27 7.14
N LEU A 104 5.58 2.34 8.33
CA LEU A 104 7.02 2.09 8.49
C LEU A 104 7.38 0.63 8.18
N TRP A 105 6.58 -0.32 8.68
CA TRP A 105 6.77 -1.73 8.40
C TRP A 105 6.63 -2.04 6.89
N ASN A 106 5.59 -1.52 6.24
CA ASN A 106 5.40 -1.68 4.79
C ASN A 106 6.59 -1.14 3.98
N LYS A 107 7.12 0.04 4.34
CA LYS A 107 8.33 0.59 3.69
C LYS A 107 9.54 -0.34 3.85
N ALA A 108 9.69 -0.98 5.01
CA ALA A 108 10.78 -1.93 5.24
C ALA A 108 10.63 -3.20 4.39
N VAL A 109 9.41 -3.75 4.31
CA VAL A 109 9.09 -4.91 3.44
C VAL A 109 9.32 -4.56 1.98
N GLU A 110 8.80 -3.42 1.53
CA GLU A 110 8.96 -2.94 0.16
C GLU A 110 10.44 -2.75 -0.20
N LYS A 111 11.25 -2.17 0.69
CA LYS A 111 12.70 -2.03 0.48
C LYS A 111 13.37 -3.38 0.25
N ARG A 112 13.03 -4.41 1.05
CA ARG A 112 13.58 -5.77 0.89
C ARG A 112 13.11 -6.42 -0.41
N PHE A 113 11.84 -6.22 -0.76
CA PHE A 113 11.26 -6.75 -1.99
C PHE A 113 11.91 -6.13 -3.24
N ARG A 114 12.13 -4.81 -3.24
CA ARG A 114 12.82 -4.10 -4.34
C ARG A 114 14.30 -4.47 -4.46
N ALA A 115 14.90 -5.01 -3.40
CA ALA A 115 16.30 -5.42 -3.35
C ALA A 115 16.52 -6.90 -3.68
N MET A 116 15.50 -7.63 -4.14
CA MET A 116 15.66 -9.04 -4.51
C MET A 116 16.62 -9.19 -5.71
N PRO A 117 17.62 -10.09 -5.64
CA PRO A 117 18.48 -10.39 -6.77
C PRO A 117 17.73 -11.14 -7.87
N VAL A 118 18.20 -10.97 -9.11
CA VAL A 118 17.77 -11.75 -10.26
C VAL A 118 18.91 -12.68 -10.64
N GLU A 119 18.74 -13.98 -10.41
CA GLU A 119 19.78 -15.01 -10.59
C GLU A 119 19.58 -15.85 -11.86
N GLY A 120 18.52 -15.58 -12.63
CA GLY A 120 18.24 -16.29 -13.86
C GLY A 120 19.30 -16.02 -14.94
N GLY A 121 19.65 -17.05 -15.72
CA GLY A 121 20.59 -16.93 -16.85
C GLY A 121 20.04 -16.14 -18.04
N ASP A 122 18.77 -15.74 -18.01
CA ASP A 122 18.11 -14.92 -19.04
C ASP A 122 18.19 -13.42 -18.67
N PRO A 123 18.98 -12.60 -19.42
CA PRO A 123 19.11 -11.17 -19.17
C PRO A 123 17.79 -10.39 -19.22
N SER A 124 16.77 -10.92 -19.91
CA SER A 124 15.47 -10.26 -20.05
C SER A 124 14.68 -10.20 -18.74
N LEU A 125 14.93 -11.12 -17.80
CA LEU A 125 14.30 -11.13 -16.48
C LEU A 125 14.75 -9.90 -15.66
N ALA A 126 16.05 -9.63 -15.64
CA ALA A 126 16.62 -8.49 -14.91
C ALA A 126 16.15 -7.16 -15.50
N ALA A 127 16.16 -7.04 -16.83
CA ALA A 127 15.66 -5.85 -17.52
C ALA A 127 14.17 -5.60 -17.24
N THR A 128 13.34 -6.65 -17.27
CA THR A 128 11.90 -6.55 -17.00
C THR A 128 11.63 -6.16 -15.56
N PHE A 129 12.29 -6.79 -14.60
CA PHE A 129 12.13 -6.47 -13.19
C PHE A 129 12.55 -5.01 -12.90
N ALA A 130 13.70 -4.57 -13.42
CA ALA A 130 14.18 -3.20 -13.26
C ALA A 130 13.17 -2.17 -13.81
N ARG A 131 12.56 -2.45 -14.97
CA ARG A 131 11.50 -1.61 -15.54
C ARG A 131 10.29 -1.53 -14.62
N TRP A 132 9.79 -2.66 -14.11
CA TRP A 132 8.65 -2.65 -13.19
C TRP A 132 8.93 -1.92 -11.88
N LEU A 133 10.16 -1.99 -11.37
CA LEU A 133 10.56 -1.22 -10.18
C LEU A 133 10.48 0.29 -10.44
N GLU A 134 10.84 0.74 -11.63
CA GLU A 134 10.71 2.14 -12.06
C GLU A 134 9.25 2.54 -12.27
N GLU A 135 8.44 1.70 -12.91
CA GLU A 135 7.01 1.94 -13.08
C GLU A 135 6.29 2.02 -11.74
N TRP A 136 6.58 1.11 -10.80
CA TRP A 136 6.00 1.13 -9.47
C TRP A 136 6.34 2.41 -8.68
N LYS A 137 7.46 3.08 -8.96
CA LYS A 137 7.75 4.40 -8.37
C LYS A 137 6.93 5.53 -9.00
N LYS A 138 6.62 5.43 -10.30
CA LYS A 138 6.09 6.54 -11.11
C LYS A 138 4.58 6.48 -11.31
N ARG A 139 4.02 5.27 -11.35
CA ARG A 139 2.61 5.03 -11.72
C ARG A 139 1.91 4.39 -10.53
N PRO A 140 0.77 4.94 -10.08
CA PRO A 140 -0.08 4.28 -9.09
C PRO A 140 -1.04 3.26 -9.75
N LEU A 141 -1.13 3.22 -11.08
CA LEU A 141 -2.12 2.43 -11.83
C LEU A 141 -1.45 1.36 -12.72
N GLY A 142 -1.23 0.18 -12.14
CA GLY A 142 -0.74 -1.02 -12.82
C GLY A 142 0.70 -0.95 -13.36
N LEU A 143 1.22 -2.12 -13.71
CA LEU A 143 2.45 -2.28 -14.48
C LEU A 143 2.11 -2.52 -15.95
N SER A 144 2.98 -2.07 -16.86
CA SER A 144 2.79 -2.32 -18.29
C SER A 144 3.20 -3.77 -18.61
N ASP A 145 2.37 -4.46 -19.39
CA ASP A 145 2.68 -5.80 -19.91
C ASP A 145 3.37 -5.69 -21.27
N PRO A 146 4.63 -6.15 -21.43
CA PRO A 146 5.32 -6.15 -22.72
C PRO A 146 4.78 -7.22 -23.68
N ASP A 147 4.21 -8.30 -23.13
CA ASP A 147 3.75 -9.47 -23.90
C ASP A 147 2.24 -9.41 -24.18
N ALA A 148 1.53 -8.39 -23.65
CA ALA A 148 0.18 -8.08 -24.06
C ALA A 148 0.20 -7.59 -25.51
N ARG A 149 0.01 -8.53 -26.44
CA ARG A 149 -0.21 -8.21 -27.85
C ARG A 149 -1.34 -7.17 -27.95
N PRO A 150 -1.14 -6.06 -28.66
CA PRO A 150 -2.24 -5.14 -28.94
C PRO A 150 -3.23 -5.86 -29.87
N GLY A 151 -4.34 -6.33 -29.30
CA GLY A 151 -5.43 -6.98 -30.02
C GLY A 151 -5.34 -8.50 -30.06
N ALA A 152 -6.15 -9.15 -29.23
CA ALA A 152 -6.78 -10.43 -29.51
C ALA A 152 -8.26 -10.30 -29.13
#